data_AF-A0A4U5MFQ6-F1
#
_entry.id   AF-A0A4U5MFQ6-F1
#
_cell.length_a   1.000
_cell.length_b   1.000
_cell.length_c   1.000
_cell.angle_alpha   90.00
_cell.angle_beta   90.00
_cell.angle_gamma   90.00
#
_symmetry.space_group_name_H-M   'P 1'
#
loop_
_entity.id
_entity.type
_entity.pdbx_description
1 polymer ?
#
loop_
_entity_poly.entity_id
_entity_poly.type
_entity_poly.pdbx_seq_one_letter_code
_entity_poly.pdbx_strand_id
1 'polypeptide(L)'
;MAEMEAEEELKRLQRELDELRGRCVNGQLKGELPEGFLELFQDLGPEIYDKIFAFISPSDVLQFRKVCSHWNAMIVRSCCRHIDGFREGSRPGRICISPKLSEGGLVEYVLSSVGEVQPFHVKPERLRFCLLPFSRHQFAVHIEDLEMNNVFESISTWSALLGDNMTLDVIEMSLKNCSSNSDPTNSEACEEFLKSPHCRNLEKLRMVNINLESLCGRGKRFFDALAPTLKECAVSYQHRSGSSLDDDCLAALGSKKFLKTATLENCEAVTPEGVIRMVESVFRRSDGSGKTFVSADVVKLSFKNCPQLEQEALKSFKKPEGDVDDDVPFQELPDGSLTMMYKSAKSRLPVNVNVSVGTSA
;
A
#
# COMPACT_ATOMS: atom_id res chain seq x y z
N MET A 1 -44.39 -34.43 1.88
CA MET A 1 -43.77 -35.34 0.89
C MET A 1 -42.44 -34.79 0.43
N ALA A 2 -42.36 -33.57 -0.12
CA ALA A 2 -41.09 -32.96 -0.54
C ALA A 2 -40.00 -32.83 0.57
N GLU A 3 -40.38 -32.51 1.82
CA GLU A 3 -39.42 -32.45 2.94
C GLU A 3 -38.89 -33.83 3.36
N MET A 4 -39.69 -34.88 3.16
CA MET A 4 -39.32 -36.25 3.49
C MET A 4 -38.34 -36.81 2.44
N GLU A 5 -38.57 -36.49 1.16
CA GLU A 5 -37.67 -36.82 0.05
C GLU A 5 -36.32 -36.10 0.19
N ALA A 6 -36.32 -34.82 0.63
CA ALA A 6 -35.09 -34.07 0.86
C ALA A 6 -34.26 -34.64 2.02
N GLU A 7 -34.91 -35.12 3.09
CA GLU A 7 -34.23 -35.72 4.24
C GLU A 7 -33.67 -37.12 3.92
N GLU A 8 -34.38 -37.91 3.10
CA GLU A 8 -33.88 -39.19 2.60
C GLU A 8 -32.69 -39.03 1.65
N GLU A 9 -32.73 -38.03 0.76
CA GLU A 9 -31.62 -37.72 -0.15
C GLU A 9 -30.38 -37.26 0.62
N LEU A 10 -30.56 -36.41 1.63
CA LEU A 10 -29.47 -35.97 2.52
C LEU A 10 -28.82 -37.16 3.24
N LYS A 11 -29.63 -38.09 3.78
CA LYS A 11 -29.15 -39.31 4.45
C LYS A 11 -28.48 -40.29 3.49
N ARG A 12 -28.82 -40.27 2.19
CA ARG A 12 -28.13 -41.06 1.16
C ARG A 12 -26.75 -40.47 0.88
N LEU A 13 -26.70 -39.17 0.58
CA LEU A 13 -25.45 -38.44 0.31
C LEU A 13 -24.47 -38.50 1.49
N GLN A 14 -24.97 -38.42 2.72
CA GLN A 14 -24.13 -38.54 3.92
C GLN A 14 -23.44 -39.91 4.02
N ARG A 15 -24.18 -40.99 3.70
CA ARG A 15 -23.64 -42.36 3.71
C ARG A 15 -22.61 -42.57 2.60
N GLU A 16 -22.88 -42.07 1.41
CA GLU A 16 -21.94 -42.12 0.28
C GLU A 16 -20.64 -41.35 0.62
N LEU A 17 -20.76 -40.20 1.28
CA LEU A 17 -19.62 -39.41 1.74
C LEU A 17 -18.78 -40.14 2.81
N ASP A 18 -19.43 -40.77 3.79
CA ASP A 18 -18.76 -41.52 4.86
C ASP A 18 -18.06 -42.77 4.33
N GLU A 19 -18.68 -43.48 3.39
CA GLU A 19 -18.09 -44.64 2.71
C GLU A 19 -16.86 -44.24 1.88
N LEU A 20 -16.96 -43.12 1.16
CA LEU A 20 -15.84 -42.55 0.41
C LEU A 20 -14.70 -42.12 1.34
N ARG A 21 -15.03 -41.46 2.46
CA ARG A 21 -14.05 -41.07 3.49
C ARG A 21 -13.33 -42.30 4.05
N GLY A 22 -14.06 -43.38 4.32
CA GLY A 22 -13.48 -44.67 4.73
C GLY A 22 -12.50 -45.24 3.69
N ARG A 23 -12.85 -45.18 2.40
CA ARG A 23 -11.98 -45.65 1.30
C ARG A 23 -10.73 -44.79 1.10
N CYS A 24 -10.84 -43.47 1.30
CA CYS A 24 -9.70 -42.54 1.29
C CYS A 24 -8.73 -42.82 2.45
N VAL A 25 -9.24 -42.90 3.68
CA VAL A 25 -8.43 -43.12 4.90
C VAL A 25 -7.71 -44.47 4.87
N ASN A 26 -8.33 -45.49 4.30
CA ASN A 26 -7.76 -46.83 4.19
C ASN A 26 -6.81 -47.01 2.98
N GLY A 27 -6.51 -45.95 2.22
CA GLY A 27 -5.59 -46.02 1.07
C GLY A 27 -6.08 -46.93 -0.07
N GLN A 28 -7.39 -47.22 -0.11
CA GLN A 28 -8.00 -48.13 -1.10
C GLN A 28 -8.30 -47.44 -2.43
N LEU A 29 -8.21 -46.11 -2.50
CA LEU A 29 -8.21 -45.36 -3.76
C LEU A 29 -6.79 -45.33 -4.32
N LYS A 30 -6.35 -46.46 -4.86
CA LYS A 30 -5.12 -46.55 -5.66
C LYS A 30 -5.36 -45.89 -7.02
N GLY A 31 -5.32 -44.57 -7.07
CA GLY A 31 -5.12 -43.79 -8.30
C GLY A 31 -6.31 -43.65 -9.25
N GLU A 32 -7.39 -44.41 -9.10
CA GLU A 32 -8.58 -44.29 -9.96
C GLU A 32 -9.83 -43.99 -9.13
N LEU A 33 -10.38 -42.78 -9.34
CA LEU A 33 -11.69 -42.40 -8.82
C LEU A 33 -12.77 -43.19 -9.58
N PRO A 34 -13.88 -43.61 -8.94
CA PRO A 34 -14.98 -44.26 -9.64
C PRO A 34 -15.48 -43.42 -10.82
N GLU A 35 -15.88 -44.09 -11.90
CA GLU A 35 -16.50 -43.41 -13.05
C GLU A 35 -17.76 -42.64 -12.58
N GLY A 36 -17.93 -41.40 -13.04
CA GLY A 36 -18.99 -40.49 -12.58
C GLY A 36 -18.77 -39.84 -11.20
N PHE A 37 -17.72 -40.21 -10.46
CA PHE A 37 -17.47 -39.64 -9.13
C PHE A 37 -17.31 -38.10 -9.14
N LEU A 38 -16.61 -37.55 -10.15
CA LEU A 38 -16.48 -36.10 -10.31
C LEU A 38 -17.76 -35.43 -10.82
N GLU A 39 -18.65 -36.18 -11.48
CA GLU A 39 -19.94 -35.69 -11.96
C GLU A 39 -20.90 -35.45 -10.79
N LEU A 40 -20.83 -36.29 -9.74
CA LEU A 40 -21.57 -36.08 -8.49
C LEU A 40 -21.29 -34.72 -7.84
N PHE A 41 -20.09 -34.16 -8.05
CA PHE A 41 -19.76 -32.83 -7.52
C PHE A 41 -20.36 -31.71 -8.37
N GLN A 42 -20.57 -31.90 -9.68
CA GLN A 42 -21.09 -30.84 -10.56
C GLN A 42 -22.51 -30.42 -10.18
N ASP A 43 -23.28 -31.35 -9.61
CA ASP A 43 -24.67 -31.11 -9.16
C ASP A 43 -24.77 -30.63 -7.71
N LEU A 44 -23.65 -30.54 -6.97
CA LEU A 44 -23.66 -30.05 -5.60
C LEU A 44 -23.90 -28.53 -5.57
N GLY A 45 -24.78 -28.12 -4.67
CA GLY A 45 -25.00 -26.71 -4.37
C GLY A 45 -23.71 -26.03 -3.89
N PRO A 46 -23.49 -24.75 -4.25
CA PRO A 46 -22.22 -24.07 -3.98
C PRO A 46 -21.92 -23.90 -2.47
N GLU A 47 -22.92 -24.00 -1.60
CA GLU A 47 -22.81 -24.06 -0.14
C GLU A 47 -22.15 -25.35 0.39
N ILE A 48 -22.24 -26.45 -0.35
CA ILE A 48 -21.56 -27.71 0.00
C ILE A 48 -20.07 -27.58 -0.32
N TYR A 49 -19.73 -26.95 -1.45
CA TYR A 49 -18.35 -26.63 -1.80
C TYR A 49 -17.64 -25.77 -0.77
N ASP A 50 -18.31 -24.75 -0.22
CA ASP A 50 -17.74 -23.93 0.85
C ASP A 50 -17.37 -24.75 2.08
N LYS A 51 -18.25 -25.66 2.48
CA LYS A 51 -17.99 -26.58 3.60
C LYS A 51 -16.82 -27.49 3.27
N ILE A 52 -16.77 -28.07 2.07
CA ILE A 52 -15.69 -28.94 1.62
C ILE A 52 -14.34 -28.19 1.65
N PHE A 53 -14.26 -27.00 1.04
CA PHE A 53 -13.02 -26.24 0.98
C PHE A 53 -12.59 -25.69 2.35
N ALA A 54 -13.51 -25.48 3.29
CA ALA A 54 -13.17 -25.10 4.66
C ALA A 54 -12.40 -26.19 5.43
N PHE A 55 -12.51 -27.46 5.04
CA PHE A 55 -11.79 -28.58 5.66
C PHE A 55 -10.45 -28.91 4.99
N ILE A 56 -10.12 -28.23 3.90
CA ILE A 56 -8.94 -28.52 3.08
C ILE A 56 -7.90 -27.42 3.32
N SER A 57 -6.63 -27.81 3.37
CA SER A 57 -5.55 -26.86 3.58
C SER A 57 -5.46 -25.85 2.42
N PRO A 58 -4.97 -24.63 2.68
CA PRO A 58 -4.84 -23.62 1.65
C PRO A 58 -4.08 -24.03 0.41
N SER A 59 -2.97 -24.73 0.58
CA SER A 59 -2.14 -25.21 -0.53
C SER A 59 -2.87 -26.22 -1.40
N ASP A 60 -3.73 -27.05 -0.80
CA ASP A 60 -4.38 -28.17 -1.50
C ASP A 60 -5.62 -27.70 -2.27
N VAL A 61 -6.39 -26.76 -1.73
CA VAL A 61 -7.51 -26.11 -2.45
C VAL A 61 -7.03 -25.47 -3.76
N LEU A 62 -5.80 -24.94 -3.78
CA LEU A 62 -5.23 -24.36 -5.01
C LEU A 62 -4.95 -25.39 -6.10
N GLN A 63 -4.56 -26.61 -5.75
CA GLN A 63 -4.37 -27.68 -6.72
C GLN A 63 -5.70 -28.08 -7.34
N PHE A 64 -6.79 -27.98 -6.57
CA PHE A 64 -8.13 -28.32 -7.03
C PHE A 64 -8.72 -27.36 -8.06
N ARG A 65 -8.14 -26.16 -8.22
CA ARG A 65 -8.49 -25.25 -9.33
C ARG A 65 -8.22 -25.84 -10.71
N LYS A 66 -7.34 -26.83 -10.80
CA LYS A 66 -6.97 -27.49 -12.05
C LYS A 66 -7.85 -28.70 -12.37
N VAL A 67 -8.76 -29.09 -11.46
CA VAL A 67 -9.64 -30.25 -11.64
C VAL A 67 -10.62 -30.01 -12.77
N CYS A 68 -11.41 -28.92 -12.69
CA CYS A 68 -12.27 -28.48 -13.78
C CYS A 68 -12.66 -27.00 -13.64
N SER A 69 -13.24 -26.43 -14.69
CA SER A 69 -13.71 -25.04 -14.70
C SER A 69 -14.77 -24.76 -13.62
N HIS A 70 -15.65 -25.73 -13.34
CA HIS A 70 -16.68 -25.62 -12.31
C HIS A 70 -16.08 -25.57 -10.90
N TRP A 71 -15.13 -26.44 -10.58
CA TRP A 71 -14.41 -26.41 -9.29
C TRP A 71 -13.61 -25.13 -9.12
N ASN A 72 -12.93 -24.66 -10.18
CA ASN A 72 -12.29 -23.36 -10.14
C ASN A 72 -13.30 -22.23 -9.88
N ALA A 73 -14.48 -22.27 -10.50
CA ALA A 73 -15.54 -21.29 -10.24
C ALA A 73 -16.07 -21.39 -8.80
N MET A 74 -16.21 -22.58 -8.23
CA MET A 74 -16.64 -22.77 -6.84
C MET A 74 -15.59 -22.35 -5.84
N ILE A 75 -14.30 -22.62 -6.09
CA ILE A 75 -13.19 -22.15 -5.26
C ILE A 75 -13.13 -20.63 -5.32
N VAL A 76 -13.16 -20.06 -6.53
CA VAL A 76 -13.18 -18.60 -6.71
C VAL A 76 -14.41 -18.01 -6.03
N ARG A 77 -15.60 -18.59 -6.22
CA ARG A 77 -16.84 -18.15 -5.54
C ARG A 77 -16.74 -18.30 -4.03
N SER A 78 -16.19 -19.36 -3.49
CA SER A 78 -16.00 -19.54 -2.05
C SER A 78 -15.05 -18.49 -1.48
N CYS A 79 -13.96 -18.22 -2.20
CA CYS A 79 -13.02 -17.14 -1.91
C CYS A 79 -13.62 -15.74 -2.11
N CYS A 80 -14.59 -15.58 -3.03
CA CYS A 80 -15.21 -14.32 -3.44
C CYS A 80 -16.60 -14.06 -2.83
N ARG A 81 -17.27 -15.02 -2.19
CA ARG A 81 -18.56 -14.85 -1.45
C ARG A 81 -18.41 -13.90 -0.27
N HIS A 82 -17.18 -13.69 0.16
CA HIS A 82 -16.84 -12.71 1.17
C HIS A 82 -16.63 -11.31 0.58
N ILE A 83 -16.67 -11.20 -0.75
CA ILE A 83 -16.56 -9.98 -1.52
C ILE A 83 -17.83 -9.84 -2.37
N ASP A 84 -18.99 -9.83 -1.72
CA ASP A 84 -20.32 -9.66 -2.34
C ASP A 84 -20.50 -8.31 -3.09
N GLY A 85 -19.46 -7.48 -3.16
CA GLY A 85 -19.38 -6.33 -4.06
C GLY A 85 -19.06 -6.70 -5.51
N PHE A 86 -18.21 -7.71 -5.73
CA PHE A 86 -17.74 -8.06 -7.07
C PHE A 86 -18.81 -8.84 -7.82
N ARG A 87 -19.71 -8.12 -8.49
CA ARG A 87 -20.64 -8.72 -9.46
C ARG A 87 -19.85 -9.62 -10.40
N GLU A 88 -20.36 -10.83 -10.70
CA GLU A 88 -19.79 -11.67 -11.75
C GLU A 88 -19.62 -10.85 -13.03
N GLY A 89 -18.37 -10.65 -13.45
CA GLY A 89 -18.00 -9.82 -14.60
C GLY A 89 -17.44 -8.43 -14.29
N SER A 90 -17.55 -7.92 -13.05
CA SER A 90 -16.79 -6.73 -12.64
C SER A 90 -15.34 -7.13 -12.37
N ARG A 91 -14.43 -6.71 -13.25
CA ARG A 91 -13.00 -6.75 -12.96
C ARG A 91 -12.69 -5.50 -12.14
N PRO A 92 -12.35 -5.59 -10.84
CA PRO A 92 -11.78 -4.45 -10.15
C PRO A 92 -10.61 -3.93 -10.98
N GLY A 93 -10.62 -2.65 -11.35
CA GLY A 93 -9.43 -2.02 -11.90
C GLY A 93 -8.28 -2.04 -10.88
N ARG A 94 -8.61 -2.05 -9.58
CA ARG A 94 -7.67 -1.98 -8.47
C ARG A 94 -8.24 -2.57 -7.17
N ILE A 95 -7.42 -3.31 -6.42
CA ILE A 95 -7.76 -3.83 -5.09
C ILE A 95 -6.91 -3.14 -4.04
N CYS A 96 -7.55 -2.67 -2.99
CA CYS A 96 -6.91 -2.05 -1.84
C CYS A 96 -6.76 -3.08 -0.71
N ILE A 97 -5.55 -3.18 -0.16
CA ILE A 97 -5.23 -4.01 1.00
C ILE A 97 -4.86 -3.09 2.16
N SER A 98 -5.58 -3.21 3.27
CA SER A 98 -5.42 -2.35 4.44
C SER A 98 -5.27 -3.17 5.73
N PRO A 99 -4.05 -3.32 6.26
CA PRO A 99 -3.85 -3.95 7.56
C PRO A 99 -4.43 -3.07 8.67
N LYS A 100 -5.09 -3.69 9.65
CA LYS A 100 -5.71 -3.04 10.82
C LYS A 100 -5.54 -3.90 12.06
N LEU A 101 -5.42 -3.28 13.23
CA LEU A 101 -5.50 -4.00 14.50
C LEU A 101 -6.95 -4.31 14.83
N SER A 102 -7.24 -5.57 15.12
CA SER A 102 -8.49 -6.01 15.72
C SER A 102 -8.56 -5.61 17.20
N GLU A 103 -9.74 -5.69 17.81
CA GLU A 103 -9.95 -5.44 19.25
C GLU A 103 -9.09 -6.34 20.15
N GLY A 104 -8.66 -7.51 19.66
CA GLY A 104 -7.76 -8.43 20.35
C GLY A 104 -6.28 -8.16 20.16
N GLY A 105 -5.89 -7.07 19.47
CA GLY A 105 -4.49 -6.73 19.19
C GLY A 105 -3.85 -7.56 18.07
N LEU A 106 -4.62 -8.40 17.38
CA LEU A 106 -4.15 -9.15 16.21
C LEU A 106 -4.33 -8.32 14.95
N VAL A 107 -3.38 -8.38 14.02
CA VAL A 107 -3.51 -7.71 12.73
C VAL A 107 -4.46 -8.50 11.82
N GLU A 108 -5.50 -7.82 11.32
CA GLU A 108 -6.42 -8.28 10.29
C GLU A 108 -6.25 -7.43 9.02
N TYR A 109 -6.69 -7.96 7.88
CA TYR A 109 -6.57 -7.29 6.59
C TYR A 109 -7.93 -6.91 6.05
N VAL A 110 -8.09 -5.63 5.78
CA VAL A 110 -9.27 -5.11 5.12
C VAL A 110 -9.03 -5.05 3.61
N LEU A 111 -9.81 -5.81 2.85
CA LEU A 111 -9.81 -5.77 1.40
C LEU A 111 -10.96 -4.91 0.90
N SER A 112 -10.69 -4.00 -0.03
CA SER A 112 -11.72 -3.19 -0.68
C SER A 112 -11.42 -3.03 -2.17
N SER A 113 -12.48 -2.81 -2.95
CA SER A 113 -12.38 -2.49 -4.37
C SER A 113 -12.66 -0.99 -4.58
N VAL A 114 -11.95 -0.37 -5.51
CA VAL A 114 -12.21 1.04 -5.84
C VAL A 114 -13.55 1.10 -6.59
N GLY A 115 -14.61 1.51 -5.88
CA GLY A 115 -15.95 1.73 -6.45
C GLY A 115 -17.09 0.87 -5.90
N GLU A 116 -16.84 -0.06 -4.96
CA GLU A 116 -17.89 -0.87 -4.32
C GLU A 116 -18.01 -0.62 -2.81
N VAL A 117 -19.15 -1.02 -2.24
CA VAL A 117 -19.76 -0.33 -1.08
C VAL A 117 -19.39 -0.91 0.29
N GLN A 118 -18.72 -2.06 0.40
CA GLN A 118 -18.26 -2.54 1.72
C GLN A 118 -16.86 -3.17 1.72
N PRO A 119 -15.97 -2.70 2.62
CA PRO A 119 -14.70 -3.36 2.90
C PRO A 119 -14.91 -4.70 3.62
N PHE A 120 -14.07 -5.69 3.33
CA PHE A 120 -14.14 -7.02 3.93
C PHE A 120 -12.92 -7.31 4.82
N HIS A 121 -13.17 -7.86 6.01
CA HIS A 121 -12.13 -8.22 6.98
C HIS A 121 -11.65 -9.66 6.78
N VAL A 122 -10.34 -9.81 6.60
CA VAL A 122 -9.67 -11.08 6.31
C VAL A 122 -8.63 -11.35 7.38
N LYS A 123 -8.72 -12.51 8.01
CA LYS A 123 -7.66 -12.98 8.89
C LYS A 123 -6.38 -13.29 8.09
N PRO A 124 -5.19 -13.14 8.66
CA PRO A 124 -3.94 -13.36 7.95
C PRO A 124 -3.87 -14.68 7.18
N GLU A 125 -4.22 -15.79 7.82
CA GLU A 125 -4.19 -17.12 7.23
C GLU A 125 -5.11 -17.30 6.00
N ARG A 126 -6.10 -16.41 5.84
CA ARG A 126 -7.05 -16.43 4.71
C ARG A 126 -6.67 -15.48 3.58
N LEU A 127 -5.73 -14.56 3.80
CA LEU A 127 -5.43 -13.50 2.84
C LEU A 127 -4.99 -14.02 1.47
N ARG A 128 -4.10 -15.01 1.44
CA ARG A 128 -3.61 -15.60 0.20
C ARG A 128 -4.76 -16.06 -0.69
N PHE A 129 -5.77 -16.71 -0.10
CA PHE A 129 -6.93 -17.19 -0.84
C PHE A 129 -7.78 -16.07 -1.41
N CYS A 130 -8.01 -15.02 -0.63
CA CYS A 130 -8.81 -13.87 -1.06
C CYS A 130 -8.13 -13.11 -2.20
N LEU A 131 -6.78 -13.07 -2.24
CA LEU A 131 -6.03 -12.34 -3.27
C LEU A 131 -5.78 -13.16 -4.54
N LEU A 132 -5.80 -14.49 -4.46
CA LEU A 132 -5.40 -15.39 -5.54
C LEU A 132 -6.27 -15.28 -6.83
N PRO A 133 -7.62 -15.14 -6.76
CA PRO A 133 -8.43 -14.82 -7.93
C PRO A 133 -7.97 -13.56 -8.67
N PHE A 134 -7.26 -12.68 -7.96
CA PHE A 134 -6.84 -11.38 -8.45
C PHE A 134 -5.34 -11.28 -8.73
N SER A 135 -4.61 -12.40 -8.80
CA SER A 135 -3.15 -12.43 -9.04
C SER A 135 -2.66 -11.69 -10.31
N ARG A 136 -3.56 -11.33 -11.23
CA ARG A 136 -3.26 -10.53 -12.44
C ARG A 136 -3.73 -9.07 -12.37
N HIS A 137 -4.27 -8.63 -11.23
CA HIS A 137 -4.74 -7.27 -11.03
C HIS A 137 -3.67 -6.41 -10.37
N GLN A 138 -3.87 -5.10 -10.47
CA GLN A 138 -3.05 -4.11 -9.80
C GLN A 138 -3.56 -3.89 -8.38
N PHE A 139 -2.64 -3.77 -7.44
CA PHE A 139 -2.93 -3.61 -6.02
C PHE A 139 -2.50 -2.24 -5.53
N ALA A 140 -3.29 -1.69 -4.61
CA ALA A 140 -2.93 -0.59 -3.75
C ALA A 140 -2.85 -1.08 -2.31
N VAL A 141 -1.89 -0.58 -1.56
CA VAL A 141 -1.72 -0.92 -0.14
C VAL A 141 -1.91 0.35 0.68
N HIS A 142 -2.88 0.38 1.58
CA HIS A 142 -3.19 1.54 2.41
C HIS A 142 -3.10 1.16 3.87
N ILE A 143 -2.08 1.64 4.55
CA ILE A 143 -1.76 1.33 5.93
C ILE A 143 -2.01 2.58 6.76
N GLU A 144 -2.88 2.47 7.77
CA GLU A 144 -3.31 3.61 8.58
C GLU A 144 -3.36 3.22 10.05
N ASP A 145 -2.91 4.13 10.93
CA ASP A 145 -2.98 4.02 12.39
C ASP A 145 -2.36 2.73 12.97
N LEU A 146 -1.36 2.17 12.28
CA LEU A 146 -0.56 1.05 12.75
C LEU A 146 0.82 1.49 13.18
N GLU A 147 1.31 0.96 14.31
CA GLU A 147 2.72 1.04 14.64
C GLU A 147 3.54 0.40 13.52
N MET A 148 4.66 1.03 13.16
CA MET A 148 5.51 0.57 12.05
C MET A 148 5.93 -0.89 12.23
N ASN A 149 6.14 -1.37 13.46
CA ASN A 149 6.44 -2.77 13.75
C ASN A 149 5.33 -3.71 13.24
N ASN A 150 4.06 -3.38 13.52
CA ASN A 150 2.91 -4.13 13.04
C ASN A 150 2.74 -4.01 11.52
N VAL A 151 3.11 -2.85 10.94
CA VAL A 151 3.16 -2.68 9.48
C VAL A 151 4.14 -3.66 8.86
N PHE A 152 5.35 -3.78 9.42
CA PHE A 152 6.37 -4.68 8.91
C PHE A 152 6.05 -6.13 9.16
N GLU A 153 5.54 -6.49 10.33
CA GLU A 153 5.09 -7.84 10.62
C GLU A 153 3.97 -8.25 9.65
N SER A 154 3.04 -7.33 9.37
CA SER A 154 1.97 -7.55 8.38
C SER A 154 2.52 -7.83 7.00
N ILE A 155 3.45 -6.98 6.55
CA ILE A 155 4.08 -7.07 5.24
C ILE A 155 4.95 -8.34 5.11
N SER A 156 5.69 -8.70 6.16
CA SER A 156 6.49 -9.92 6.22
C SER A 156 5.58 -11.16 6.20
N THR A 157 4.51 -11.14 6.99
CA THR A 157 3.47 -12.17 7.01
C THR A 157 2.82 -12.31 5.62
N TRP A 158 2.52 -11.21 4.94
CA TRP A 158 2.04 -11.24 3.56
C TRP A 158 3.00 -11.92 2.62
N SER A 159 4.26 -11.50 2.64
CA SER A 159 5.31 -12.03 1.77
C SER A 159 5.47 -13.54 1.99
N ALA A 160 5.48 -13.98 3.26
CA ALA A 160 5.54 -15.40 3.63
C ALA A 160 4.29 -16.20 3.18
N LEU A 161 3.09 -15.65 3.37
CA LEU A 161 1.84 -16.34 3.04
C LEU A 161 1.62 -16.47 1.53
N LEU A 162 1.96 -15.43 0.77
CA LEU A 162 1.89 -15.44 -0.70
C LEU A 162 2.90 -16.43 -1.28
N GLY A 163 4.09 -16.51 -0.65
CA GLY A 163 5.20 -17.35 -1.07
C GLY A 163 5.79 -16.94 -2.42
N ASP A 164 6.83 -17.65 -2.86
CA ASP A 164 7.58 -17.30 -4.08
C ASP A 164 6.77 -17.38 -5.38
N ASN A 165 5.64 -18.10 -5.35
CA ASN A 165 4.85 -18.42 -6.54
C ASN A 165 3.74 -17.40 -6.84
N MET A 166 3.54 -16.39 -5.98
CA MET A 166 2.50 -15.38 -6.17
C MET A 166 3.04 -13.97 -5.94
N THR A 167 3.28 -13.25 -7.03
CA THR A 167 3.64 -11.83 -6.97
C THR A 167 2.41 -10.94 -7.11
N LEU A 168 2.10 -10.15 -6.09
CA LEU A 168 1.19 -9.01 -6.22
C LEU A 168 1.83 -7.93 -7.09
N ASP A 169 1.03 -7.30 -7.95
CA ASP A 169 1.45 -6.14 -8.74
C ASP A 169 1.09 -4.85 -7.99
N VAL A 170 1.87 -4.50 -6.96
CA VAL A 170 1.60 -3.30 -6.15
C VAL A 170 2.04 -2.06 -6.92
N ILE A 171 1.08 -1.22 -7.28
CA ILE A 171 1.29 0.02 -8.04
C ILE A 171 1.23 1.27 -7.16
N GLU A 172 0.60 1.18 -5.99
CA GLU A 172 0.51 2.28 -5.02
C GLU A 172 0.61 1.78 -3.58
N MET A 173 1.31 2.56 -2.77
CA MET A 173 1.38 2.39 -1.33
C MET A 173 1.11 3.71 -0.63
N SER A 174 0.32 3.67 0.43
CA SER A 174 0.04 4.78 1.32
C SER A 174 0.27 4.35 2.76
N LEU A 175 1.09 5.09 3.49
CA LEU A 175 1.36 4.91 4.91
C LEU A 175 0.85 6.17 5.64
N LYS A 176 -0.06 6.04 6.60
CA LYS A 176 -0.71 7.15 7.29
C LYS A 176 -0.68 6.97 8.81
N ASN A 177 -0.27 8.01 9.54
CA ASN A 177 -0.21 8.05 11.00
C ASN A 177 0.61 6.92 11.65
N CYS A 178 1.52 6.29 10.90
CA CYS A 178 2.29 5.17 11.42
C CYS A 178 3.40 5.65 12.35
N SER A 179 3.37 5.24 13.62
CA SER A 179 4.37 5.60 14.63
C SER A 179 5.55 4.63 14.60
N SER A 180 6.77 5.16 14.63
CA SER A 180 7.98 4.38 14.88
C SER A 180 8.32 4.47 16.37
N ASN A 181 7.87 3.53 17.18
CA ASN A 181 8.45 3.34 18.51
C ASN A 181 9.85 2.73 18.34
N SER A 182 10.81 3.62 18.10
CA SER A 182 12.26 3.55 18.39
C SER A 182 13.11 2.30 18.04
N ASP A 183 12.59 1.20 17.51
CA ASP A 183 13.41 0.01 17.25
C ASP A 183 14.08 0.02 15.84
N PRO A 184 15.42 0.09 15.75
CA PRO A 184 16.17 0.22 14.49
C PRO A 184 15.98 -0.92 13.48
N THR A 185 15.79 -2.14 13.98
CA THR A 185 15.77 -3.41 13.24
C THR A 185 14.59 -3.53 12.29
N ASN A 186 13.54 -2.76 12.54
CA ASN A 186 12.28 -2.86 11.83
C ASN A 186 12.25 -2.07 10.51
N SER A 187 13.14 -1.10 10.33
CA SER A 187 13.29 -0.39 9.04
C SER A 187 13.72 -1.31 7.89
N GLU A 188 14.45 -2.39 8.18
CA GLU A 188 14.95 -3.34 7.19
C GLU A 188 13.83 -4.13 6.53
N ALA A 189 12.79 -4.52 7.28
CA ALA A 189 11.65 -5.27 6.73
C ALA A 189 10.82 -4.45 5.71
N CYS A 190 10.67 -3.13 5.91
CA CYS A 190 10.06 -2.29 4.88
C CYS A 190 10.92 -2.20 3.63
N GLU A 191 12.22 -2.03 3.83
CA GLU A 191 13.18 -1.97 2.73
C GLU A 191 13.18 -3.26 1.92
N GLU A 192 13.15 -4.41 2.59
CA GLU A 192 13.05 -5.72 1.96
C GLU A 192 11.76 -5.86 1.16
N PHE A 193 10.63 -5.38 1.68
CA PHE A 193 9.37 -5.40 0.93
C PHE A 193 9.38 -4.46 -0.27
N LEU A 194 9.88 -3.24 -0.13
CA LEU A 194 9.99 -2.29 -1.23
C LEU A 194 10.95 -2.80 -2.32
N LYS A 195 11.95 -3.59 -1.96
CA LYS A 195 12.86 -4.31 -2.87
C LYS A 195 12.28 -5.62 -3.40
N SER A 196 11.21 -6.13 -2.81
CA SER A 196 10.64 -7.42 -3.19
C SER A 196 10.00 -7.35 -4.58
N PRO A 197 9.82 -8.50 -5.26
CA PRO A 197 9.12 -8.55 -6.55
C PRO A 197 7.69 -7.96 -6.51
N HIS A 198 7.06 -7.84 -5.33
CA HIS A 198 5.73 -7.28 -5.17
C HIS A 198 5.66 -5.78 -5.50
N CYS A 199 6.74 -5.04 -5.24
CA CYS A 199 6.82 -3.60 -5.44
C CYS A 199 7.58 -3.21 -6.71
N ARG A 200 7.91 -4.17 -7.60
CA ARG A 200 8.69 -3.91 -8.82
C ARG A 200 8.06 -2.88 -9.77
N ASN A 201 6.74 -2.73 -9.71
CA ASN A 201 5.94 -1.80 -10.52
C ASN A 201 5.31 -0.69 -9.66
N LEU A 202 5.84 -0.46 -8.46
CA LEU A 202 5.36 0.60 -7.59
C LEU A 202 5.54 1.94 -8.30
N GLU A 203 4.43 2.62 -8.58
CA GLU A 203 4.43 3.90 -9.28
C GLU A 203 4.19 5.08 -8.33
N LYS A 204 3.46 4.84 -7.23
CA LYS A 204 3.06 5.87 -6.27
C LYS A 204 3.35 5.46 -4.84
N LEU A 205 4.02 6.34 -4.08
CA LEU A 205 4.21 6.21 -2.65
C LEU A 205 3.70 7.47 -1.94
N ARG A 206 2.85 7.28 -0.95
CA ARG A 206 2.31 8.37 -0.10
C ARG A 206 2.64 8.08 1.35
N MET A 207 3.20 9.07 2.02
CA MET A 207 3.55 9.00 3.43
C MET A 207 2.90 10.18 4.13
N VAL A 208 2.02 9.94 5.09
CA VAL A 208 1.22 10.97 5.74
C VAL A 208 1.36 10.86 7.25
N ASN A 209 1.75 11.95 7.91
CA ASN A 209 1.95 12.04 9.36
C ASN A 209 2.90 10.96 9.91
N ILE A 210 3.98 10.67 9.17
CA ILE A 210 5.03 9.73 9.58
C ILE A 210 6.16 10.50 10.25
N ASN A 211 6.79 9.96 11.29
CA ASN A 211 7.96 10.60 11.89
C ASN A 211 9.12 10.71 10.90
N LEU A 212 9.38 11.92 10.40
CA LEU A 212 10.43 12.21 9.41
C LEU A 212 11.85 12.06 9.95
N GLU A 213 12.10 12.19 11.26
CA GLU A 213 13.46 12.05 11.81
C GLU A 213 14.02 10.65 11.54
N SER A 214 13.15 9.63 11.64
CA SER A 214 13.50 8.25 11.29
C SER A 214 13.88 8.09 9.81
N LEU A 215 13.26 8.90 8.94
CA LEU A 215 13.43 8.88 7.49
C LEU A 215 14.59 9.76 6.98
N CYS A 216 14.93 10.84 7.68
CA CYS A 216 15.96 11.78 7.29
C CYS A 216 17.36 11.37 7.79
N GLY A 217 17.47 10.80 9.00
CA GLY A 217 18.74 10.27 9.51
C GLY A 217 19.12 8.92 8.92
N ARG A 218 18.28 7.89 9.14
CA ARG A 218 18.53 6.50 8.69
C ARG A 218 17.83 6.14 7.38
N GLY A 219 16.76 6.85 7.02
CA GLY A 219 16.00 6.60 5.78
C GLY A 219 16.69 7.01 4.48
N LYS A 220 18.01 7.26 4.47
CA LYS A 220 18.77 7.17 3.21
C LYS A 220 18.50 5.81 2.54
N ARG A 221 18.60 4.72 3.31
CA ARG A 221 18.35 3.37 2.81
C ARG A 221 16.90 3.11 2.40
N PHE A 222 15.92 3.61 3.15
CA PHE A 222 14.49 3.49 2.82
C PHE A 222 14.14 4.06 1.44
N PHE A 223 14.57 5.30 1.16
CA PHE A 223 14.30 5.91 -0.14
C PHE A 223 15.18 5.35 -1.26
N ASP A 224 16.38 4.86 -0.93
CA ASP A 224 17.24 4.15 -1.89
C ASP A 224 16.66 2.76 -2.25
N ALA A 225 15.82 2.18 -1.40
CA ALA A 225 15.11 0.93 -1.63
C ALA A 225 13.91 1.06 -2.58
N LEU A 226 13.52 2.28 -2.96
CA LEU A 226 12.36 2.51 -3.81
C LEU A 226 12.60 2.00 -5.24
N ALA A 227 11.58 1.34 -5.78
CA ALA A 227 11.63 0.76 -7.11
C ALA A 227 11.99 1.81 -8.18
N PRO A 228 12.78 1.43 -9.21
CA PRO A 228 13.14 2.34 -10.31
C PRO A 228 11.92 2.84 -11.10
N THR A 229 10.77 2.18 -10.96
CA THR A 229 9.50 2.54 -11.59
C THR A 229 8.73 3.63 -10.86
N LEU A 230 9.19 4.07 -9.68
CA LEU A 230 8.45 5.04 -8.88
C LEU A 230 8.34 6.37 -9.63
N LYS A 231 7.09 6.79 -9.90
CA LYS A 231 6.79 8.04 -10.63
C LYS A 231 6.44 9.18 -9.68
N GLU A 232 5.89 8.88 -8.51
CA GLU A 232 5.38 9.88 -7.56
C GLU A 232 5.69 9.44 -6.12
N CYS A 233 6.39 10.29 -5.38
CA CYS A 233 6.48 10.22 -3.92
C CYS A 233 5.91 11.49 -3.32
N ALA A 234 4.90 11.34 -2.47
CA ALA A 234 4.29 12.42 -1.70
C ALA A 234 4.50 12.19 -0.20
N VAL A 235 4.95 13.22 0.49
CA VAL A 235 5.23 13.19 1.93
C VAL A 235 4.41 14.29 2.60
N SER A 236 3.72 13.95 3.69
CA SER A 236 3.04 14.89 4.56
C SER A 236 3.52 14.61 5.98
N TYR A 237 3.96 15.64 6.67
CA TYR A 237 4.46 15.58 8.02
C TYR A 237 3.73 16.63 8.85
N GLN A 238 3.24 16.19 10.01
CA GLN A 238 2.64 17.05 11.01
C GLN A 238 3.48 16.87 12.27
N HIS A 239 4.07 17.97 12.74
CA HIS A 239 4.91 17.96 13.93
C HIS A 239 4.11 17.45 15.14
N ARG A 240 4.73 16.55 15.91
CA ARG A 240 4.25 16.10 17.22
C ARG A 240 5.28 16.53 18.26
N SER A 241 4.83 16.92 19.46
CA SER A 241 5.70 17.39 20.53
C SER A 241 6.90 16.46 20.75
N GLY A 242 8.13 16.99 20.66
CA GLY A 242 9.37 16.26 20.95
C GLY A 242 10.19 15.79 19.74
N SER A 243 9.73 16.00 18.50
CA SER A 243 10.54 15.76 17.29
C SER A 243 11.00 17.07 16.65
N SER A 244 12.29 17.31 16.49
CA SER A 244 12.83 18.47 15.77
C SER A 244 13.17 18.11 14.33
N LEU A 245 12.43 18.68 13.38
CA LEU A 245 12.82 18.65 11.97
C LEU A 245 13.79 19.81 11.69
N ASP A 246 15.09 19.52 11.61
CA ASP A 246 16.12 20.52 11.32
C ASP A 246 16.33 20.75 9.80
N ASP A 247 17.15 21.74 9.47
CA ASP A 247 17.47 22.13 8.08
C ASP A 247 18.16 21.00 7.30
N ASP A 248 18.95 20.16 7.98
CA ASP A 248 19.63 19.02 7.36
C ASP A 248 18.62 17.92 6.98
N CYS A 249 17.59 17.71 7.80
CA CYS A 249 16.48 16.83 7.48
C CYS A 249 15.69 17.32 6.26
N LEU A 250 15.47 18.63 6.14
CA LEU A 250 14.82 19.23 4.97
C LEU A 250 15.65 19.04 3.69
N ALA A 251 16.96 19.30 3.75
CA ALA A 251 17.87 19.07 2.64
C ALA A 251 17.89 17.58 2.24
N ALA A 252 17.95 16.67 3.22
CA ALA A 252 17.89 15.24 3.01
C ALA A 252 16.58 14.80 2.33
N LEU A 253 15.44 15.39 2.72
CA LEU A 253 14.15 15.15 2.08
C LEU A 253 14.14 15.67 0.63
N GLY A 254 14.64 16.88 0.38
CA GLY A 254 14.77 17.45 -0.97
C GLY A 254 15.67 16.61 -1.90
N SER A 255 16.67 15.93 -1.35
CA SER A 255 17.58 15.06 -2.10
C SER A 255 16.96 13.74 -2.58
N LYS A 256 15.71 13.42 -2.22
CA LYS A 256 15.10 12.12 -2.53
C LYS A 256 14.60 12.01 -3.97
N LYS A 257 15.19 11.08 -4.74
CA LYS A 257 14.57 10.20 -5.77
C LYS A 257 13.32 10.63 -6.55
N PHE A 258 12.22 10.74 -5.83
CA PHE A 258 10.91 10.70 -6.45
C PHE A 258 9.98 11.70 -5.79
N LEU A 259 10.53 12.57 -4.93
CA LEU A 259 9.76 13.57 -4.22
C LEU A 259 9.14 14.54 -5.23
N LYS A 260 7.81 14.47 -5.35
CA LYS A 260 7.00 15.41 -6.12
C LYS A 260 6.19 16.33 -5.23
N THR A 261 5.86 15.88 -4.02
CA THR A 261 5.10 16.69 -3.07
C THR A 261 5.62 16.48 -1.66
N ALA A 262 5.86 17.59 -0.94
CA ALA A 262 6.11 17.58 0.48
C ALA A 262 5.18 18.59 1.16
N THR A 263 4.49 18.18 2.20
CA THR A 263 3.68 19.04 3.06
C THR A 263 4.21 18.93 4.49
N LEU A 264 4.55 20.06 5.10
CA LEU A 264 5.09 20.15 6.45
C LEU A 264 4.20 21.07 7.25
N GLU A 265 3.65 20.59 8.36
CA GLU A 265 2.64 21.29 9.14
C GLU A 265 3.07 21.41 10.61
N ASN A 266 2.85 22.59 11.20
CA ASN A 266 3.15 22.93 12.60
C ASN A 266 4.63 22.74 12.99
N CYS A 267 5.56 22.89 12.04
CA CYS A 267 6.98 22.61 12.28
C CYS A 267 7.70 23.85 12.83
N GLU A 268 8.02 23.86 14.12
CA GLU A 268 8.62 25.01 14.80
C GLU A 268 10.09 25.25 14.43
N ALA A 269 10.84 24.21 14.04
CA ALA A 269 12.26 24.31 13.73
C ALA A 269 12.57 24.64 12.26
N VAL A 270 11.54 24.71 11.39
CA VAL A 270 11.74 24.97 9.96
C VAL A 270 12.06 26.44 9.73
N THR A 271 13.26 26.71 9.21
CA THR A 271 13.74 28.06 8.93
C THR A 271 13.69 28.40 7.44
N PRO A 272 13.76 29.70 7.05
CA PRO A 272 13.92 30.09 5.65
C PRO A 272 15.14 29.45 4.98
N GLU A 273 16.27 29.34 5.70
CA GLU A 273 17.48 28.66 5.22
C GLU A 273 17.20 27.18 4.91
N GLY A 274 16.49 26.47 5.79
CA GLY A 274 16.09 25.08 5.58
C GLY A 274 15.22 24.88 4.33
N VAL A 275 14.29 25.81 4.07
CA VAL A 275 13.48 25.81 2.86
C VAL A 275 14.36 25.96 1.61
N ILE A 276 15.28 26.92 1.60
CA ILE A 276 16.19 27.13 0.47
C ILE A 276 17.09 25.92 0.24
N ARG A 277 17.69 25.36 1.30
CA ARG A 277 18.51 24.14 1.18
C ARG A 277 17.73 22.95 0.64
N MET A 278 16.45 22.85 0.98
CA MET A 278 15.57 21.82 0.41
C MET A 278 15.40 22.03 -1.10
N VAL A 279 15.14 23.26 -1.55
CA VAL A 279 15.02 23.61 -2.98
C VAL A 279 16.34 23.34 -3.72
N GLU A 280 17.47 23.78 -3.17
CA GLU A 280 18.80 23.51 -3.74
C GLU A 280 19.11 22.02 -3.86
N SER A 281 18.67 21.23 -2.87
CA SER A 281 18.83 19.77 -2.90
C SER A 281 17.99 19.12 -4.01
N VAL A 282 16.78 19.65 -4.28
CA VAL A 282 15.97 19.25 -5.43
C VAL A 282 16.66 19.63 -6.74
N PHE A 283 17.20 20.85 -6.84
CA PHE A 283 17.91 21.33 -8.03
C PHE A 283 19.17 20.52 -8.33
N ARG A 284 20.08 20.39 -7.37
CA ARG A 284 21.33 19.61 -7.47
C ARG A 284 21.08 18.21 -8.01
N ARG A 285 19.96 17.63 -7.58
CA ARG A 285 19.52 16.31 -8.02
C ARG A 285 18.96 16.32 -9.44
N SER A 286 18.05 17.24 -9.76
CA SER A 286 17.47 17.37 -11.09
C SER A 286 18.53 17.64 -12.17
N ASP A 287 19.62 18.30 -11.77
CA ASP A 287 20.73 18.72 -12.63
C ASP A 287 21.85 17.68 -12.75
N GLY A 288 21.77 16.59 -11.99
CA GLY A 288 22.70 15.48 -12.04
C GLY A 288 22.53 14.63 -13.31
N SER A 289 23.50 13.72 -13.53
CA SER A 289 23.55 12.85 -14.72
C SER A 289 22.45 11.77 -14.80
N GLY A 290 21.60 11.65 -13.77
CA GLY A 290 20.45 10.75 -13.76
C GLY A 290 19.15 11.51 -14.00
N LYS A 291 18.64 11.52 -15.24
CA LYS A 291 17.33 12.10 -15.61
C LYS A 291 16.23 11.43 -14.79
N THR A 292 15.93 11.98 -13.63
CA THR A 292 14.87 11.44 -12.76
C THR A 292 13.57 12.23 -12.88
N PHE A 293 13.66 13.45 -13.43
CA PHE A 293 12.52 14.30 -13.70
C PHE A 293 12.36 14.47 -15.20
N VAL A 294 11.11 14.42 -15.66
CA VAL A 294 10.74 14.77 -17.03
C VAL A 294 10.44 16.26 -17.06
N SER A 295 10.60 16.93 -18.22
CA SER A 295 10.40 18.38 -18.36
C SER A 295 9.00 18.90 -17.96
N ALA A 296 8.03 17.99 -17.75
CA ALA A 296 6.68 18.31 -17.30
C ALA A 296 6.47 18.15 -15.77
N ASP A 297 7.48 17.68 -15.04
CA ASP A 297 7.37 17.51 -13.60
C ASP A 297 7.39 18.86 -12.87
N VAL A 298 6.60 18.96 -11.80
CA VAL A 298 6.58 20.11 -10.88
C VAL A 298 6.73 19.55 -9.47
N VAL A 299 7.70 20.06 -8.72
CA VAL A 299 7.84 19.72 -7.29
C VAL A 299 7.05 20.75 -6.47
N LYS A 300 6.17 20.28 -5.58
CA LYS A 300 5.35 21.12 -4.72
C LYS A 300 5.77 20.93 -3.27
N LEU A 301 6.29 21.99 -2.65
CA LEU A 301 6.63 22.04 -1.24
C LEU A 301 5.61 22.93 -0.55
N SER A 302 5.00 22.47 0.52
CA SER A 302 3.97 23.21 1.26
C SER A 302 4.34 23.24 2.73
N PHE A 303 4.40 24.42 3.32
CA PHE A 303 4.69 24.66 4.72
C PHE A 303 3.49 25.33 5.35
N LYS A 304 2.90 24.71 6.36
CA LYS A 304 1.66 25.16 6.99
C LYS A 304 1.91 25.41 8.46
N ASN A 305 1.54 26.60 8.94
CA ASN A 305 1.61 26.94 10.37
C ASN A 305 3.03 26.77 10.96
N CYS A 306 4.07 27.05 10.18
CA CYS A 306 5.46 26.97 10.67
C CYS A 306 5.85 28.36 11.21
N PRO A 307 5.94 28.55 12.54
CA PRO A 307 6.03 29.89 13.15
C PRO A 307 7.32 30.65 12.81
N GLN A 308 8.41 29.94 12.51
CA GLN A 308 9.69 30.56 12.15
C GLN A 308 9.78 30.93 10.65
N LEU A 309 8.82 30.50 9.82
CA LEU A 309 8.71 30.89 8.41
C LEU A 309 7.89 32.16 8.26
N GLU A 310 8.42 33.26 8.79
CA GLU A 310 7.86 34.59 8.52
C GLU A 310 7.95 34.88 7.01
N GLN A 311 6.82 35.27 6.40
CA GLN A 311 6.74 35.49 4.96
C GLN A 311 7.71 36.58 4.47
N GLU A 312 7.88 37.64 5.27
CA GLU A 312 8.84 38.71 4.97
C GLU A 312 10.29 38.23 5.04
N ALA A 313 10.61 37.34 5.97
CA ALA A 313 11.93 36.73 6.06
C ALA A 313 12.22 35.86 4.82
N LEU A 314 11.23 35.13 4.31
CA LEU A 314 11.35 34.34 3.08
C LEU A 314 11.50 35.20 1.81
N LYS A 315 10.74 36.29 1.68
CA LYS A 315 10.83 37.21 0.53
C LYS A 315 12.20 37.90 0.42
N SER A 316 12.82 38.19 1.57
CA SER A 316 14.12 38.85 1.66
C SER A 316 15.30 37.88 1.75
N PHE A 317 15.04 36.58 1.80
CA PHE A 317 16.07 35.56 1.97
C PHE A 317 16.89 35.35 0.68
N LYS A 318 18.11 34.81 0.83
CA LYS A 318 18.98 34.46 -0.29
C LYS A 318 18.25 33.50 -1.24
N LYS A 319 18.37 33.74 -2.54
CA LYS A 319 17.88 32.81 -3.56
C LYS A 319 18.59 31.46 -3.51
N PRO A 320 17.91 30.37 -3.92
CA PRO A 320 18.56 29.08 -4.11
C PRO A 320 19.69 29.16 -5.14
N GLU A 321 20.80 28.52 -4.86
CA GLU A 321 21.86 28.33 -5.84
C GLU A 321 21.36 27.52 -7.05
N GLY A 322 21.60 28.06 -8.25
CA GLY A 322 21.18 27.43 -9.50
C GLY A 322 19.75 27.77 -9.93
N ASP A 323 19.09 28.75 -9.32
CA ASP A 323 17.87 29.34 -9.89
C ASP A 323 18.20 30.15 -11.16
N VAL A 324 17.32 30.12 -12.17
CA VAL A 324 17.51 30.84 -13.46
C VAL A 324 16.68 32.10 -13.62
N ASP A 325 15.75 32.35 -12.72
CA ASP A 325 14.93 33.55 -12.76
C ASP A 325 15.55 34.61 -11.81
N ASP A 326 15.92 35.76 -12.38
CA ASP A 326 16.52 36.88 -11.64
C ASP A 326 15.53 37.59 -10.70
N ASP A 327 14.24 37.27 -10.82
CA ASP A 327 13.17 37.64 -9.89
C ASP A 327 12.50 36.37 -9.33
N VAL A 328 12.21 36.33 -8.02
CA VAL A 328 11.35 35.28 -7.46
C VAL A 328 9.91 35.75 -7.67
N PRO A 329 9.09 35.10 -8.52
CA PRO A 329 7.67 35.43 -8.56
C PRO A 329 7.03 34.96 -7.26
N PHE A 330 6.83 35.91 -6.34
CA PHE A 330 5.98 35.71 -5.18
C PHE A 330 4.54 36.08 -5.54
N GLN A 331 3.61 35.22 -5.16
CA GLN A 331 2.19 35.49 -5.23
C GLN A 331 1.61 35.32 -3.83
N GLU A 332 1.17 36.42 -3.24
CA GLU A 332 0.30 36.38 -2.07
C GLU A 332 -1.11 36.01 -2.49
N LEU A 333 -1.69 35.05 -1.79
CA LEU A 333 -3.06 34.61 -1.99
C LEU A 333 -3.99 35.32 -1.00
N PRO A 334 -5.30 35.43 -1.31
CA PRO A 334 -6.26 36.14 -0.46
C PRO A 334 -6.41 35.57 0.95
N ASP A 335 -6.02 34.32 1.17
CA ASP A 335 -6.00 33.65 2.48
C ASP A 335 -4.75 33.99 3.31
N GLY A 336 -3.92 34.91 2.83
CA GLY A 336 -2.67 35.29 3.48
C GLY A 336 -1.56 34.25 3.29
N SER A 337 -1.70 33.28 2.39
CA SER A 337 -0.60 32.38 2.03
C SER A 337 0.32 32.97 0.96
N LEU A 338 1.59 32.55 0.98
CA LEU A 338 2.63 32.99 0.07
C LEU A 338 3.04 31.82 -0.83
N THR A 339 3.00 32.03 -2.15
CA THR A 339 3.55 31.08 -3.13
C THR A 339 4.80 31.67 -3.76
N MET A 340 5.89 30.90 -3.78
CA MET A 340 7.15 31.22 -4.46
C MET A 340 7.41 30.14 -5.51
N MET A 341 7.84 30.54 -6.71
CA MET A 341 8.23 29.58 -7.76
C MET A 341 9.70 29.77 -8.08
N TYR A 342 10.46 28.67 -8.00
CA TYR A 342 11.87 28.61 -8.40
C TYR A 342 12.02 27.71 -9.61
N LYS A 343 13.07 27.93 -10.41
CA LYS A 343 13.34 27.13 -11.60
C LYS A 343 14.82 26.77 -11.70
N SER A 344 15.12 25.49 -11.80
CA SER A 344 16.52 25.06 -11.93
C SER A 344 17.17 25.56 -13.22
N ALA A 345 18.44 25.95 -13.15
CA ALA A 345 19.20 26.50 -14.26
C ALA A 345 19.43 25.53 -15.40
N LYS A 346 19.72 24.27 -15.07
CA LYS A 346 20.08 23.26 -16.08
C LYS A 346 18.87 22.45 -16.51
N SER A 347 18.13 21.87 -15.56
CA SER A 347 16.98 21.02 -15.87
C SER A 347 15.71 21.80 -16.21
N ARG A 348 15.65 23.10 -15.86
CA ARG A 348 14.44 23.94 -15.96
C ARG A 348 13.27 23.40 -15.13
N LEU A 349 13.52 22.50 -14.17
CA LEU A 349 12.52 21.93 -13.28
C LEU A 349 11.89 23.03 -12.40
N PRO A 350 10.56 23.23 -12.47
CA PRO A 350 9.86 24.14 -11.56
C PRO A 350 9.67 23.52 -10.17
N VAL A 351 9.95 24.33 -9.14
CA VAL A 351 9.71 24.01 -7.72
C VAL A 351 8.83 25.10 -7.13
N ASN A 352 7.61 24.74 -6.74
CA ASN A 352 6.65 25.64 -6.12
C ASN A 352 6.71 25.45 -4.61
N VAL A 353 6.95 26.54 -3.88
CA VAL A 353 6.96 26.59 -2.42
C VAL A 353 5.77 27.40 -1.95
N ASN A 354 4.85 26.76 -1.24
CA ASN A 354 3.69 27.40 -0.63
C ASN A 354 3.89 27.51 0.88
N VAL A 355 3.63 28.68 1.45
CA VAL A 355 3.72 28.92 2.90
C VAL A 355 2.42 29.53 3.36
N SER A 356 1.65 28.81 4.18
CA SER A 356 0.39 29.31 4.75
C SER A 356 0.55 29.54 6.24
N VAL A 357 0.18 30.74 6.70
CA VAL A 357 0.07 31.03 8.13
C VAL A 357 -1.27 30.48 8.60
N GLY A 358 -1.26 29.65 9.63
CA GLY A 358 -2.50 29.22 10.27
C GLY A 358 -3.14 30.42 10.90
N THR A 359 -4.34 30.80 10.46
CA THR A 359 -5.21 31.61 11.30
C THR A 359 -5.49 30.77 12.53
N SER A 360 -4.90 31.15 13.67
CA SER A 360 -5.26 30.60 14.97
C SER A 360 -6.78 30.71 15.10
N ALA A 361 -7.47 29.57 15.01
CA ALA A 361 -8.91 29.47 15.25
C ALA A 361 -9.17 29.37 16.75
#